data_AF-A0A1Y6LQJ5-F1
#
_entry.id   AF-A0A1Y6LQJ5-F1
#
_cell.length_a   1.000
_cell.length_b   1.000
_cell.length_c   1.000
_cell.angle_alpha   90.00
_cell.angle_beta   90.00
_cell.angle_gamma   90.00
#
_symmetry.space_group_name_H-M   'P 1'
#
loop_
_entity.id
_entity.type
_entity.pdbx_description
1 polymer ?
#
loop_
_entity_poly.entity_id
_entity_poly.type
_entity_poly.pdbx_seq_one_letter_code
_entity_poly.pdbx_strand_id
1 'polypeptide(L)'
;MDDYRNQIAANIRLVHPSLPRLDEGLEVITSSTGTLLRRNPPSQTTSAFIIDITSFPLKVIIKGPGRDSNSEALAALLTITTKMMDAKLGGDLEASVKK
;
A
#
# COMPACT_ATOMS: atom_id res chain seq x y z
N MET A 1 10.32 -3.67 10.43
CA MET A 1 9.09 -3.02 9.92
C MET A 1 9.40 -1.93 8.90
N ASP A 2 10.49 -1.18 9.05
CA ASP A 2 10.84 -0.11 8.09
C ASP A 2 11.23 -0.65 6.70
N ASP A 3 11.76 -1.86 6.63
CA ASP A 3 12.03 -2.55 5.35
C ASP A 3 10.77 -2.71 4.47
N TYR A 4 9.62 -3.05 5.09
CA TYR A 4 8.35 -3.11 4.35
C TYR A 4 7.90 -1.75 3.83
N ARG A 5 8.04 -0.68 4.61
CA ARG A 5 7.66 0.67 4.19
C ARG A 5 8.52 1.16 3.03
N ASN A 6 9.83 0.92 3.11
CA ASN A 6 10.77 1.27 2.05
C ASN A 6 10.47 0.51 0.75
N GLN A 7 10.20 -0.79 0.84
CA GLN A 7 9.87 -1.59 -0.35
C GLN A 7 8.51 -1.21 -0.94
N ILE A 8 7.50 -0.93 -0.10
CA ILE A 8 6.20 -0.40 -0.55
C ILE A 8 6.40 0.92 -1.31
N ALA A 9 7.23 1.82 -0.79
CA ALA A 9 7.53 3.10 -1.42
C ALA A 9 8.29 2.94 -2.75
N ALA A 10 9.22 1.98 -2.84
CA ALA A 10 9.92 1.68 -4.09
C ALA A 10 8.95 1.15 -5.16
N ASN A 11 8.11 0.17 -4.80
CA ASN A 11 7.13 -0.41 -5.70
C ASN A 11 6.15 0.65 -6.22
N ILE A 12 5.60 1.49 -5.33
CA ILE A 12 4.59 2.47 -5.73
C ILE A 12 5.16 3.56 -6.64
N ARG A 13 6.44 3.92 -6.48
CA ARG A 13 7.10 4.91 -7.36
C ARG A 13 7.31 4.39 -8.77
N LEU A 14 7.48 3.08 -8.96
CA LEU A 14 7.54 2.49 -10.30
C LEU A 14 6.16 2.54 -10.98
N VAL A 15 5.09 2.34 -10.23
CA VAL A 15 3.72 2.37 -10.75
C VAL A 15 3.21 3.81 -10.95
N HIS A 16 3.55 4.71 -10.03
CA HIS A 16 3.12 6.10 -9.99
C HIS A 16 4.31 7.04 -9.73
N PRO A 17 5.17 7.29 -10.74
CA PRO A 17 6.40 8.07 -10.57
C PRO A 17 6.17 9.55 -10.25
N SER A 18 4.95 10.06 -10.47
CA SER A 18 4.58 11.45 -10.15
C SER A 18 4.20 11.65 -8.68
N LEU A 19 4.08 10.59 -7.88
CA LEU A 19 3.80 10.74 -6.46
C LEU A 19 5.02 11.28 -5.69
N PRO A 20 4.81 12.02 -4.60
CA PRO A 20 5.89 12.43 -3.69
C PRO A 20 6.68 11.23 -3.15
N ARG A 21 7.87 11.47 -2.61
CA ARG A 21 8.62 10.41 -1.92
C ARG A 21 8.00 10.13 -0.55
N LEU A 22 8.33 8.95 -0.02
CA LEU A 22 8.10 8.64 1.38
C LEU A 22 8.78 9.73 2.24
N ASP A 23 8.10 10.20 3.27
CA ASP A 23 8.53 11.26 4.20
C ASP A 23 8.67 12.67 3.59
N GLU A 24 8.56 12.83 2.26
CA GLU A 24 8.49 14.13 1.56
C GLU A 24 7.05 14.53 1.20
N GLY A 25 6.08 13.63 1.41
CA GLY A 25 4.69 13.86 1.04
C GLY A 25 3.82 12.60 0.97
N LEU A 26 4.43 11.42 1.01
CA LEU A 26 3.73 10.16 1.25
C LEU A 26 4.06 9.59 2.62
N GLU A 27 3.09 8.95 3.24
CA GLU A 27 3.30 8.11 4.42
C GLU A 27 2.68 6.72 4.25
N VAL A 28 3.31 5.73 4.87
CA VAL A 28 2.77 4.36 5.01
C VAL A 28 2.39 4.13 6.47
N ILE A 29 1.10 4.23 6.75
CA ILE A 29 0.56 4.11 8.12
C ILE A 29 -0.25 2.83 8.28
N THR A 30 -0.34 2.34 9.51
CA THR A 30 -1.30 1.30 9.90
C THR A 30 -2.37 1.91 10.79
N SER A 31 -3.61 1.52 10.58
CA SER A 31 -4.72 1.92 11.44
C SER A 31 -5.59 0.72 11.75
N SER A 32 -5.95 0.60 13.03
CA SER A 32 -6.91 -0.40 13.49
C SER A 32 -8.31 0.09 13.17
N THR A 33 -8.96 -0.58 12.24
CA THR A 33 -10.38 -0.37 11.94
C THR A 33 -11.23 -1.33 12.77
N GLY A 34 -12.32 -0.80 13.34
CA GLY A 34 -13.21 -1.48 14.25
C GLY A 34 -13.65 -2.88 13.79
N THR A 35 -13.91 -3.69 14.80
CA THR A 35 -14.43 -5.06 14.80
C THR A 35 -15.05 -5.56 13.50
N LEU A 36 -14.52 -6.67 12.96
CA LEU A 36 -15.26 -7.47 11.99
C LEU A 36 -16.48 -8.06 12.72
N LEU A 37 -17.63 -7.39 12.61
CA LEU A 37 -18.92 -7.82 13.20
C LEU A 37 -19.35 -9.23 12.76
N ARG A 38 -18.66 -9.84 11.79
CA ARG A 38 -18.92 -11.18 11.25
C ARG A 38 -18.06 -12.29 11.87
N ARG A 39 -17.09 -11.99 12.73
CA ARG A 39 -16.35 -13.00 13.53
C ARG A 39 -16.95 -13.05 14.93
N ASN A 40 -17.12 -14.26 15.47
CA ASN A 40 -17.54 -14.47 16.85
C ASN A 40 -16.45 -15.30 17.57
N PRO A 41 -15.67 -14.72 18.50
CA PRO A 41 -15.80 -13.36 19.03
C PRO A 41 -15.36 -12.26 18.04
N PRO A 42 -15.84 -11.03 18.21
CA PRO A 42 -15.45 -9.89 17.38
C PRO A 42 -13.93 -9.66 17.48
N SER A 43 -13.22 -9.66 16.35
CA SER A 43 -11.79 -9.34 16.31
C SER A 43 -11.56 -7.95 15.72
N GLN A 44 -10.66 -7.18 16.34
CA GLN A 44 -10.14 -5.96 15.72
C GLN A 44 -9.34 -6.33 14.47
N THR A 45 -9.37 -5.47 13.45
CA THR A 45 -8.51 -5.64 12.28
C THR A 45 -7.69 -4.39 12.04
N THR A 46 -6.47 -4.59 11.57
CA THR A 46 -5.55 -3.54 11.18
C THR A 46 -5.42 -3.52 9.67
N SER A 47 -5.52 -2.34 9.07
CA SER A 47 -5.19 -2.11 7.67
C SER A 47 -3.98 -1.20 7.56
N ALA A 48 -3.17 -1.40 6.52
CA ALA A 48 -2.10 -0.48 6.14
C ALA A 48 -2.56 0.39 4.97
N PHE A 49 -2.07 1.63 4.92
CA PHE A 49 -2.48 2.64 3.97
C PHE A 49 -1.26 3.36 3.40
N ILE A 50 -1.33 3.74 2.12
CA ILE A 50 -0.46 4.75 1.54
C ILE A 50 -1.28 6.03 1.45
N ILE A 51 -0.83 7.09 2.11
CA ILE A 51 -1.52 8.38 2.17
C ILE A 51 -0.66 9.48 1.59
N ASP A 52 -1.29 10.41 0.86
CA ASP A 52 -0.71 11.69 0.49
C ASP A 52 -1.01 12.69 1.62
N ILE A 53 0.06 13.15 2.27
CA ILE A 53 0.02 14.09 3.38
C ILE A 53 0.29 15.54 2.96
N THR A 54 0.50 15.79 1.67
CA THR A 54 0.78 17.14 1.14
C THR A 54 -0.50 17.96 0.90
N SER A 55 -1.67 17.31 0.89
CA SER A 55 -2.96 17.94 0.62
C SER A 55 -3.97 17.71 1.74
N PHE A 56 -4.82 18.70 1.99
CA PHE A 56 -5.95 18.59 2.91
C PHE A 56 -7.28 18.73 2.14
N PRO A 57 -8.24 17.81 2.30
CA PRO A 57 -8.22 16.65 3.20
C PRO A 57 -7.19 15.58 2.77
N LEU A 58 -6.64 14.85 3.74
CA LEU A 58 -5.68 13.77 3.49
C LEU A 58 -6.26 12.76 2.49
N LYS A 59 -5.45 12.36 1.50
CA LYS A 59 -5.91 11.47 0.44
C LYS A 59 -5.31 10.07 0.59
N VAL A 60 -6.18 9.07 0.69
CA VAL A 60 -5.75 7.66 0.63
C VAL A 60 -5.48 7.28 -0.81
N ILE A 61 -4.26 6.86 -1.10
CA ILE A 61 -3.85 6.36 -2.43
C ILE A 61 -4.18 4.88 -2.53
N ILE A 62 -3.75 4.09 -1.54
CA ILE A 62 -4.00 2.65 -1.46
C ILE A 62 -4.42 2.29 -0.05
N LYS A 63 -5.44 1.43 0.06
CA LYS A 63 -5.84 0.76 1.30
C LYS A 63 -5.57 -0.74 1.17
N GLY A 64 -4.73 -1.27 2.04
CA GLY A 64 -4.51 -2.71 2.20
C GLY A 64 -5.68 -3.42 2.92
N PRO A 65 -5.80 -4.75 2.79
CA PRO A 65 -6.85 -5.52 3.45
C PRO A 65 -6.68 -5.49 4.98
N GLY A 66 -7.77 -5.75 5.71
CA GLY A 66 -7.73 -5.93 7.16
C GLY A 66 -6.99 -7.22 7.54
N ARG A 67 -6.12 -7.13 8.54
CA ARG A 67 -5.31 -8.22 9.09
C ARG A 67 -5.32 -8.19 10.62
N ASP A 68 -4.83 -9.25 11.24
CA ASP A 68 -4.94 -9.39 12.69
C ASP A 68 -3.80 -8.63 13.43
N SER A 69 -2.77 -8.16 12.72
CA SER A 69 -1.65 -7.35 13.26
C SER A 69 -1.12 -6.27 12.30
N ASN A 70 -0.37 -5.28 12.82
CA ASN A 70 0.31 -4.24 12.03
C ASN A 70 1.29 -4.84 11.01
N SER A 71 2.08 -5.84 11.42
CA SER A 71 3.06 -6.49 10.55
C SER A 71 2.39 -7.23 9.40
N GLU A 72 1.30 -7.95 9.66
CA GLU A 72 0.52 -8.61 8.60
C GLU A 72 -0.15 -7.60 7.66
N ALA A 73 -0.68 -6.50 8.21
CA ALA A 73 -1.28 -5.44 7.41
C ALA A 73 -0.26 -4.82 6.44
N LEU A 74 0.97 -4.54 6.92
CA LEU A 74 2.06 -4.05 6.08
C LEU A 74 2.52 -5.09 5.06
N ALA A 75 2.67 -6.36 5.45
CA ALA A 75 3.04 -7.43 4.52
C ALA A 75 1.99 -7.64 3.42
N ALA A 76 0.70 -7.52 3.77
CA ALA A 76 -0.39 -7.59 2.80
C ALA A 76 -0.39 -6.39 1.85
N LEU A 77 -0.11 -5.18 2.35
CA LEU A 77 0.03 -3.99 1.50
C LEU A 77 1.26 -4.10 0.57
N LEU A 78 2.39 -4.59 1.08
CA LEU A 78 3.57 -4.89 0.28
C LEU A 78 3.22 -5.85 -0.86
N THR A 79 2.53 -6.95 -0.56
CA THR A 79 2.09 -7.94 -1.56
C THR A 79 1.24 -7.29 -2.67
N ILE A 80 0.34 -6.37 -2.33
CA ILE A 80 -0.46 -5.64 -3.31
C ILE A 80 0.42 -4.76 -4.19
N THR A 81 1.30 -3.96 -3.59
CA THR A 81 2.17 -3.06 -4.36
C THR A 81 3.16 -3.80 -5.25
N THR A 82 3.70 -4.94 -4.83
CA THR A 82 4.55 -5.80 -5.67
C THR A 82 3.77 -6.29 -6.89
N LYS A 83 2.54 -6.79 -6.70
CA LYS A 83 1.70 -7.22 -7.83
C LYS A 83 1.40 -6.09 -8.82
N MET A 84 1.17 -4.87 -8.33
CA MET A 84 0.96 -3.71 -9.18
C MET A 84 2.21 -3.35 -9.99
N MET A 85 3.39 -3.40 -9.37
CA MET A 85 4.67 -3.20 -10.02
C MET A 85 4.92 -4.26 -11.09
N ASP A 86 4.72 -5.55 -10.77
CA ASP A 86 4.92 -6.65 -11.73
C ASP A 86 4.00 -6.49 -12.95
N ALA A 87 2.74 -6.13 -12.73
CA ALA A 87 1.79 -5.88 -13.82
C ALA A 87 2.21 -4.68 -14.69
N LYS A 88 2.74 -3.61 -14.07
CA LYS A 88 3.25 -2.45 -14.79
C LYS A 88 4.45 -2.81 -15.66
N LEU A 89 5.43 -3.52 -15.10
CA LEU A 89 6.63 -3.96 -15.83
C LEU A 89 6.29 -4.93 -16.97
N GLY A 90 5.38 -5.88 -16.73
CA GLY A 90 4.89 -6.79 -17.76
C GLY A 90 4.21 -6.05 -18.92
N GLY A 91 3.32 -5.10 -18.61
CA GLY A 91 2.66 -4.28 -19.63
C GLY A 91 3.62 -3.41 -20.44
N ASP A 92 4.62 -2.81 -19.78
CA ASP A 92 5.65 -2.01 -20.45
C ASP A 92 6.52 -2.87 -21.38
N LEU A 93 6.85 -4.11 -20.98
CA LEU A 93 7.58 -5.06 -21.80
C LEU A 93 6.78 -5.44 -23.06
N GLU A 94 5.50 -5.78 -22.92
CA GLU A 94 4.64 -6.09 -24.07
C GLU A 94 4.51 -4.92 -25.05
N ALA A 95 4.40 -3.70 -24.54
CA ALA A 95 4.35 -2.49 -25.37
C ALA A 95 5.68 -2.24 -26.10
N SER A 96 6.81 -2.58 -25.50
CA SER A 96 8.13 -2.44 -26.11
C SER A 96 8.40 -3.45 -27.22
N VAL A 97 7.82 -4.65 -27.15
CA VAL A 97 7.98 -5.69 -28.19
C VAL A 97 7.09 -5.45 -29.41
N LYS A 98 6.00 -4.69 -29.25
CA LYS A 98 5.04 -4.36 -30.32
C LYS A 98 5.40 -3.09 -31.11
N LYS A 99 6.47 -2.38 -30.75
CA LYS A 99 7.00 -1.20 -31.47
C LYS A 99 8.15 -1.59 -32.37
#